data_AF-G9LAB0-F1
#
_entry.id   AF-G9LAB0-F1
#
_cell.length_a   1.000
_cell.length_b   1.000
_cell.length_c   1.000
_cell.angle_alpha   90.00
_cell.angle_beta   90.00
_cell.angle_gamma   90.00
#
_symmetry.space_group_name_H-M   'P 1'
#
loop_
_entity.id
_entity.type
_entity.pdbx_description
1 polymer ?
#
loop_
_entity_poly.entity_id
_entity_poly.type
_entity_poly.pdbx_seq_one_letter_code
_entity_poly.pdbx_strand_id
1 'polypeptide(L)'
;VQIGHFTAGTNEVVSYLNITAVHTNDGGLYKCSASSKVGHADHSARFNVYGLPFVRPMDKVAVVAGETMMVTCPVAGYPIDTIQWEKGGRVLPVNRRQQVFPNGTLIIE
;
A
#
# COMPACT_ATOMS: atom_id res chain seq x y z
N VAL A 1 -11.20 7.96 11.53
CA VAL A 1 -9.88 7.66 12.13
C VAL A 1 -9.74 8.52 13.37
N GLN A 2 -9.36 7.95 14.52
CA GLN A 2 -9.13 8.71 15.74
C GLN A 2 -7.62 8.73 16.02
N ILE A 3 -7.00 9.90 15.87
CA ILE A 3 -5.54 10.07 15.93
C ILE A 3 -5.17 10.76 17.24
N GLY A 4 -4.22 10.19 17.99
CA GLY A 4 -3.52 10.89 19.07
C GLY A 4 -4.29 11.03 20.39
N HIS A 5 -4.90 9.95 20.88
CA HIS A 5 -5.52 9.92 22.20
C HIS A 5 -4.45 9.73 23.29
N PHE A 6 -4.28 10.74 24.16
CA PHE A 6 -3.33 10.69 25.27
C PHE A 6 -3.93 9.95 26.47
N THR A 7 -3.26 8.90 26.93
CA THR A 7 -3.67 8.10 28.07
C THR A 7 -2.88 8.50 29.31
N ALA A 8 -3.47 9.33 30.17
CA ALA A 8 -2.81 9.92 31.34
C ALA A 8 -2.28 8.89 32.36
N GLY A 9 -2.80 7.66 32.36
CA GLY A 9 -2.33 6.59 33.25
C GLY A 9 -1.04 5.89 32.81
N THR A 10 -0.73 5.87 31.51
CA THR A 10 0.47 5.21 30.95
C THR A 10 1.45 6.19 30.32
N ASN A 11 1.08 7.47 30.19
CA ASN A 11 1.83 8.49 29.46
C ASN A 11 2.08 8.11 27.99
N GLU A 12 1.15 7.34 27.41
CA GLU A 12 1.19 6.88 26.02
C GLU A 12 0.23 7.67 25.14
N VAL A 13 0.58 7.78 23.87
CA VAL A 13 -0.31 8.30 22.82
C VAL A 13 -0.80 7.12 21.99
N VAL A 14 -2.10 6.88 22.02
CA VAL A 14 -2.74 5.76 21.32
C VAL A 14 -3.59 6.29 20.16
N SER A 15 -3.55 5.60 19.02
CA SER A 15 -4.31 5.95 17.82
C SER A 15 -5.12 4.74 17.37
N TYR A 16 -6.35 4.95 16.93
CA TYR A 16 -7.26 3.89 16.49
C TYR A 16 -7.75 4.14 15.06
N LEU A 17 -7.71 3.08 14.26
CA LEU A 17 -8.36 3.01 12.96
C LEU A 17 -9.56 2.07 13.06
N ASN A 18 -10.76 2.65 13.13
CA ASN A 18 -12.01 1.92 13.15
C ASN A 18 -12.65 1.95 11.75
N ILE A 19 -12.93 0.77 11.20
CA ILE A 19 -13.63 0.58 9.93
C ILE A 19 -14.92 -0.19 10.25
N THR A 20 -16.06 0.45 10.03
CA THR A 20 -17.38 -0.13 10.28
C THR A 20 -18.00 -0.59 8.96
N ALA A 21 -18.74 -1.69 8.98
CA ALA A 21 -19.31 -2.30 7.77
C ALA A 21 -18.24 -2.51 6.68
N VAL A 22 -17.29 -3.41 6.95
CA VAL A 22 -16.17 -3.70 6.05
C VAL A 22 -16.67 -4.20 4.69
N HIS A 23 -16.19 -3.59 3.61
CA HIS A 23 -16.42 -3.99 2.22
C HIS A 23 -15.13 -4.56 1.61
N THR A 24 -15.26 -5.32 0.52
CA THR A 24 -14.11 -5.95 -0.15
C THR A 24 -13.04 -4.94 -0.55
N ASN A 25 -13.44 -3.73 -0.96
CA ASN A 25 -12.55 -2.64 -1.35
C ASN A 25 -11.91 -1.89 -0.15
N ASP A 26 -12.20 -2.28 1.10
CA ASP A 26 -11.43 -1.85 2.26
C ASP A 26 -10.16 -2.70 2.42
N GLY A 27 -10.15 -3.95 1.94
CA GLY A 27 -8.97 -4.83 2.06
C GLY A 27 -7.72 -4.27 1.37
N GLY A 28 -6.56 -4.29 2.03
CA GLY A 28 -5.34 -3.70 1.48
C GLY A 28 -4.19 -3.63 2.49
N LEU A 29 -3.13 -2.92 2.11
CA LEU A 29 -2.00 -2.62 2.99
C LEU A 29 -2.30 -1.34 3.77
N TYR A 30 -2.50 -1.48 5.07
CA TYR A 30 -2.66 -0.35 5.99
C TYR A 30 -1.31 0.00 6.60
N LYS A 31 -1.08 1.29 6.82
CA LYS A 31 0.14 1.82 7.42
C LYS A 31 -0.25 2.81 8.52
N CYS A 32 0.25 2.59 9.73
CA CYS A 32 0.27 3.63 10.74
C CYS A 32 1.63 4.32 10.71
N SER A 33 1.61 5.66 10.75
CA SER A 33 2.79 6.49 10.79
C SER A 33 2.77 7.31 12.07
N ALA A 34 3.79 7.15 12.90
CA ALA A 34 3.98 7.89 14.13
C ALA A 34 5.10 8.91 13.93
N SER A 35 4.77 10.20 14.02
CA SER A 35 5.72 11.29 13.82
C SER A 35 5.93 12.11 15.09
N SER A 36 7.16 12.52 15.34
CA SER A 36 7.58 13.39 16.44
C SER A 36 8.56 14.45 15.95
N LYS A 37 8.96 15.38 16.84
CA LYS A 37 9.97 16.41 16.52
C LYS A 37 11.34 15.84 16.15
N VAL A 38 11.64 14.60 16.56
CA VAL A 38 12.94 13.96 16.33
C VAL A 38 12.94 12.98 15.16
N GLY A 39 11.78 12.72 14.54
CA GLY A 39 11.68 11.78 13.43
C GLY A 39 10.31 11.09 13.35
N HIS A 40 10.22 10.07 12.51
CA HIS A 40 9.01 9.27 12.32
C HIS A 40 9.35 7.78 12.32
N ALA A 41 8.35 6.96 12.66
CA ALA A 41 8.39 5.52 12.59
C ALA A 41 7.09 5.00 11.96
N ASP A 42 7.21 3.97 11.14
CA ASP A 42 6.11 3.42 10.38
C ASP A 42 5.93 1.94 10.67
N HIS A 43 4.68 1.49 10.74
CA HIS A 43 4.33 0.08 10.79
C HIS A 43 3.21 -0.21 9.79
N SER A 44 3.39 -1.26 8.99
CA SER A 44 2.44 -1.66 7.95
C SER A 44 1.92 -3.06 8.20
N ALA A 45 0.62 -3.28 7.98
CA ALA A 45 -0.04 -4.55 8.12
C ALA A 45 -1.07 -4.76 7.00
N ARG A 46 -1.19 -6.00 6.51
CA ARG A 46 -2.16 -6.34 5.47
C ARG A 46 -3.50 -6.74 6.10
N PHE A 47 -4.57 -6.08 5.68
CA PHE A 47 -5.94 -6.40 6.06
C PHE A 47 -6.64 -7.08 4.88
N ASN A 48 -6.86 -8.40 4.97
CA ASN A 48 -7.50 -9.18 3.91
C ASN A 48 -9.01 -9.22 4.13
N VAL A 49 -9.78 -8.90 3.10
CA VAL A 49 -11.24 -8.99 3.09
C VAL A 49 -11.66 -9.89 1.94
N TYR A 50 -12.50 -10.90 2.23
CA TYR A 50 -12.96 -11.84 1.21
C TYR A 50 -13.80 -11.15 0.15
N GLY A 51 -13.60 -11.57 -1.11
CA GLY A 51 -14.31 -11.05 -2.27
C GLY A 51 -13.44 -11.07 -3.51
N LEU A 52 -14.03 -10.66 -4.64
CA LEU A 52 -13.34 -10.63 -5.93
C LEU A 52 -12.15 -9.65 -5.92
N PRO A 53 -11.06 -9.94 -6.66
CA PRO A 53 -9.97 -9.01 -6.83
C PRO A 53 -10.45 -7.67 -7.40
N PHE A 54 -10.02 -6.58 -6.79
CA PHE A 54 -10.35 -5.23 -7.21
C PHE A 54 -9.09 -4.36 -7.21
N VAL A 55 -8.83 -3.65 -8.31
CA VAL A 55 -7.70 -2.72 -8.41
C VAL A 55 -8.21 -1.31 -8.19
N ARG A 56 -7.72 -0.61 -7.16
CA ARG A 56 -8.08 0.78 -6.92
C ARG A 56 -7.47 1.70 -8.00
N PRO A 57 -8.09 2.84 -8.32
CA PRO A 57 -7.48 3.85 -9.16
C PRO A 57 -6.10 4.27 -8.62
N MET A 58 -5.14 4.44 -9.51
CA MET A 58 -3.81 4.99 -9.20
C MET A 58 -3.68 6.37 -9.82
N ASP A 59 -3.15 7.30 -9.06
CA ASP A 59 -2.79 8.62 -9.57
C ASP A 59 -1.59 8.53 -10.53
N LYS A 60 -1.46 9.56 -11.37
CA LYS A 60 -0.31 9.67 -12.28
C LYS A 60 0.97 9.85 -11.47
N VAL A 61 1.94 8.97 -11.70
CA VAL A 61 3.28 9.09 -11.11
C VAL A 61 4.17 9.88 -12.07
N ALA A 62 4.76 10.97 -11.59
CA ALA A 62 5.77 11.74 -12.31
C ALA A 62 7.15 11.41 -11.74
N VAL A 63 8.13 11.20 -12.62
CA VAL A 63 9.49 10.77 -12.26
C VAL A 63 10.48 11.55 -13.11
N VAL A 64 11.59 11.97 -12.51
CA VAL A 64 12.66 12.67 -13.22
C VAL A 64 13.50 11.64 -13.99
N ALA A 65 14.02 12.04 -15.15
CA ALA A 65 14.87 11.16 -15.94
C ALA A 65 16.08 10.68 -15.14
N GLY A 66 16.27 9.35 -15.07
CA GLY A 66 17.37 8.71 -14.34
C GLY A 66 17.06 8.39 -12.87
N GLU A 67 15.90 8.80 -12.35
CA GLU A 67 15.45 8.38 -11.02
C GLU A 67 14.69 7.04 -11.08
N THR A 68 14.77 6.30 -9.97
CA THR A 68 14.04 5.05 -9.80
C THR A 68 12.58 5.33 -9.44
N MET A 69 11.67 4.74 -10.20
CA MET A 69 10.24 4.70 -9.90
C MET A 69 9.90 3.42 -9.15
N MET A 70 9.13 3.51 -8.08
CA MET A 70 8.51 2.36 -7.42
C MET A 70 7.01 2.58 -7.31
N VAL A 71 6.22 1.63 -7.79
CA VAL A 71 4.76 1.64 -7.71
C VAL A 71 4.25 0.29 -7.25
N THR A 72 3.30 0.28 -6.32
CA THR A 72 2.68 -0.96 -5.83
C THR A 72 1.21 -0.98 -6.24
N CYS A 73 0.77 -2.06 -6.86
CA CYS A 73 -0.60 -2.20 -7.32
C CYS A 73 -1.57 -2.22 -6.11
N PRO A 74 -2.51 -1.27 -5.99
CA PRO A 74 -3.39 -1.14 -4.83
C PRO A 74 -4.57 -2.12 -4.91
N VAL A 75 -4.27 -3.41 -4.83
CA VAL A 75 -5.26 -4.49 -4.91
C VAL A 75 -6.06 -4.64 -3.60
N ALA A 76 -7.33 -5.02 -3.75
CA ALA A 76 -8.26 -5.42 -2.71
C ALA A 76 -8.91 -6.76 -3.09
N GLY A 77 -9.62 -7.39 -2.15
CA GLY A 77 -10.14 -8.74 -2.30
C GLY A 77 -9.17 -9.82 -1.82
N TYR A 78 -9.73 -11.00 -1.54
CA TYR A 78 -9.01 -12.16 -1.05
C TYR A 78 -9.82 -13.44 -1.30
N PRO A 79 -9.19 -14.55 -1.75
CA PRO A 79 -7.79 -14.67 -2.14
C PRO A 79 -7.46 -13.97 -3.47
N ILE A 80 -6.18 -13.62 -3.65
CA ILE A 80 -5.65 -13.09 -4.91
C ILE A 80 -4.57 -14.06 -5.37
N ASP A 81 -4.77 -14.68 -6.53
CA ASP A 81 -3.86 -15.71 -7.04
C ASP A 81 -2.60 -15.10 -7.66
N THR A 82 -2.76 -14.10 -8.53
CA THR A 82 -1.65 -13.47 -9.24
C THR A 82 -1.87 -11.97 -9.42
N ILE A 83 -0.77 -11.20 -9.38
CA ILE A 83 -0.73 -9.78 -9.72
C ILE A 83 0.28 -9.62 -10.84
N GLN A 84 -0.16 -9.08 -11.97
CA GLN A 84 0.66 -8.93 -13.17
C GLN A 84 0.66 -7.48 -13.63
N TRP A 85 1.83 -6.99 -14.01
CA TRP A 85 2.00 -5.66 -14.61
C TRP A 85 2.13 -5.77 -16.11
N GLU A 86 1.46 -4.86 -16.82
CA GLU A 86 1.50 -4.80 -18.29
C GLU A 86 1.73 -3.37 -18.77
N LYS A 87 2.45 -3.24 -19.88
CA LYS A 87 2.62 -1.95 -20.59
C LYS A 87 2.41 -2.16 -22.08
N GLY A 88 1.41 -1.47 -22.64
CA GLY A 88 1.07 -1.59 -24.06
C GLY A 88 0.73 -3.03 -24.48
N GLY A 89 0.03 -3.77 -23.62
CA GLY A 89 -0.35 -5.17 -23.85
C GLY A 89 0.77 -6.20 -23.68
N ARG A 90 1.96 -5.79 -23.21
CA ARG A 90 3.06 -6.71 -22.91
C ARG A 90 3.26 -6.83 -21.41
N VAL A 91 3.39 -8.08 -20.95
CA VAL A 91 3.70 -8.42 -19.57
C VAL A 91 5.10 -7.94 -19.21
N LEU A 92 5.21 -7.19 -18.10
CA LEU A 92 6.49 -6.78 -17.53
C LEU A 92 7.09 -7.91 -16.68
N PRO A 93 8.43 -8.02 -16.59
CA PRO A 93 9.44 -7.13 -17.16
C PRO A 93 9.77 -7.45 -18.64
N VAL A 94 10.03 -6.41 -19.44
CA VAL A 94 10.46 -6.52 -20.84
C VAL A 94 11.90 -6.04 -21.09
N ASN A 95 12.55 -5.45 -20.07
CA ASN A 95 13.96 -5.02 -20.13
C ASN A 95 14.58 -5.02 -18.74
N ARG A 96 15.92 -4.81 -18.68
CA ARG A 96 16.71 -4.88 -17.44
C ARG A 96 16.41 -3.78 -16.41
N ARG A 97 15.76 -2.69 -16.83
CA ARG A 97 15.40 -1.59 -15.92
C ARG A 97 14.16 -1.90 -15.10
N GLN A 98 13.42 -2.96 -15.44
CA GLN A 98 12.14 -3.28 -14.82
C GLN A 98 12.27 -4.48 -13.90
N GLN A 99 11.74 -4.37 -12.70
CA GLN A 99 11.66 -5.45 -11.73
C GLN A 99 10.21 -5.55 -11.24
N VAL A 100 9.62 -6.75 -11.33
CA VAL A 100 8.25 -7.02 -10.87
C VAL A 100 8.31 -8.03 -9.74
N PHE A 101 7.65 -7.72 -8.63
CA PHE A 101 7.61 -8.55 -7.44
C PHE A 101 6.23 -9.21 -7.27
N PRO A 102 6.14 -10.44 -6.71
CA PRO A 102 4.88 -11.13 -6.48
C PRO A 102 3.89 -10.40 -5.57
N ASN A 103 4.37 -9.48 -4.73
CA ASN A 103 3.54 -8.63 -3.88
C ASN A 103 2.81 -7.51 -4.66
N GLY A 104 3.01 -7.44 -5.99
CA GLY A 104 2.42 -6.44 -6.86
C GLY A 104 3.24 -5.14 -7.01
N THR A 105 4.46 -5.09 -6.47
CA THR A 105 5.37 -3.96 -6.66
C THR A 105 6.10 -4.05 -8.00
N LEU A 106 6.13 -2.93 -8.73
CA LEU A 106 6.93 -2.69 -9.93
C LEU A 106 7.96 -1.60 -9.63
N ILE A 107 9.22 -1.90 -9.91
CA ILE A 107 10.34 -0.95 -9.85
C ILE A 107 10.86 -0.72 -11.28
N ILE A 108 11.10 0.54 -11.64
CA ILE A 108 11.76 0.94 -12.88
C ILE A 108 12.95 1.84 -12.55
N GLU A 109 14.15 1.43 -12.96
CA GLU A 109 15.41 2.17 -12.80
C GLU A 109 15.82 2.94 -14.06
#